data_AF-A0A8S1IMA6-F1
#
_entry.id   AF-A0A8S1IMA6-F1
#
_cell.length_a   1.000
_cell.length_b   1.000
_cell.length_c   1.000
_cell.angle_alpha   90.00
_cell.angle_beta   90.00
_cell.angle_gamma   90.00
#
_symmetry.space_group_name_H-M   'P 1'
#
loop_
_entity.id
_entity.type
_entity.pdbx_description
1 polymer ?
#
loop_
_entity_poly.entity_id
_entity_poly.type
_entity_poly.pdbx_seq_one_letter_code
_entity_poly.pdbx_strand_id
1 'polypeptide(L)'
;MGNSISVAEAQAGAGQEAAPEPVVEAAPQAAPQATLEAAADAGDQEAEEGEAGPEIKIWTAPVDRRFPSVNQARTCYTRYNEFYKCTAEKSEEECTFYKKCYQSLCPNEWVERWEEQREEGTWPGRY
;
A
#
# COMPACT_ATOMS: atom_id res chain seq x y z
N MET A 1 -68.82 7.44 8.80
CA MET A 1 -67.78 7.15 9.81
C MET A 1 -66.43 7.32 9.10
N GLY A 2 -65.91 8.52 8.82
CA GLY A 2 -65.95 9.72 9.63
C GLY A 2 -65.01 9.57 10.82
N ASN A 3 -63.69 9.66 10.62
CA ASN A 3 -62.94 10.69 11.32
C ASN A 3 -61.62 11.02 10.62
N SER A 4 -61.59 12.26 10.15
CA SER A 4 -60.47 12.96 9.55
C SER A 4 -59.81 13.82 10.63
N ILE A 5 -58.47 13.80 10.65
CA ILE A 5 -57.55 14.94 10.80
C ILE A 5 -57.86 16.04 11.85
N SER A 6 -56.89 16.25 12.74
CA SER A 6 -56.47 17.57 13.25
C SER A 6 -54.94 17.51 13.36
N VAL A 7 -54.19 18.01 12.37
CA VAL A 7 -53.56 19.34 12.33
C VAL A 7 -53.08 19.84 13.70
N ALA A 8 -51.76 19.82 13.88
CA ALA A 8 -51.04 20.89 14.55
C ALA A 8 -49.66 21.02 13.91
N GLU A 9 -49.48 22.13 13.19
CA GLU A 9 -48.20 22.69 12.75
C GLU A 9 -47.35 23.10 13.96
N ALA A 10 -46.02 22.97 13.84
CA ALA A 10 -45.07 23.93 14.40
C ALA A 10 -43.80 23.92 13.56
N GLN A 11 -43.35 25.12 13.21
CA GLN A 11 -42.52 25.46 12.08
C GLN A 11 -41.00 25.39 12.36
N ALA A 12 -40.27 25.20 11.25
CA ALA A 12 -39.05 25.88 10.84
C ALA A 12 -37.92 26.11 11.86
N GLY A 13 -36.86 25.32 11.70
CA GLY A 13 -35.49 25.73 11.97
C GLY A 13 -34.66 25.50 10.72
N ALA A 14 -34.41 26.57 9.95
CA ALA A 14 -33.50 26.57 8.82
C ALA A 14 -32.07 26.33 9.32
N GLY A 15 -31.55 25.13 9.08
CA GLY A 15 -30.14 24.79 9.23
C GLY A 15 -29.47 24.84 7.87
N GLN A 16 -28.68 25.87 7.68
CA GLN A 16 -28.05 26.33 6.46
C GLN A 16 -27.18 25.27 5.78
N GLU A 17 -27.33 25.14 4.46
CA GLU A 17 -26.37 24.51 3.56
C GLU A 17 -24.97 25.09 3.79
N ALA A 18 -24.00 24.23 4.09
CA ALA A 18 -22.59 24.55 3.95
C ALA A 18 -22.06 23.81 2.71
N ALA A 19 -22.19 24.47 1.56
CA ALA A 19 -21.44 24.14 0.37
C ALA A 19 -19.93 24.27 0.65
N PRO A 20 -19.08 23.37 0.13
CA PRO A 20 -17.63 23.56 0.16
C PRO A 20 -17.21 24.58 -0.91
N GLU A 21 -16.72 25.74 -0.49
CA GLU A 21 -15.98 26.68 -1.34
C GLU A 21 -14.48 26.63 -1.01
N PRO A 22 -13.59 27.09 -1.90
CA PRO A 22 -13.33 26.53 -3.22
C PRO A 22 -11.89 26.00 -3.32
N VAL A 23 -11.71 25.03 -4.22
CA VAL A 23 -10.41 24.55 -4.70
C VAL A 23 -9.59 25.72 -5.27
N VAL A 24 -8.48 26.04 -4.62
CA VAL A 24 -7.42 26.84 -5.26
C VAL A 24 -6.51 25.89 -6.03
N GLU A 25 -6.76 25.81 -7.34
CA GLU A 25 -5.78 25.36 -8.33
C GLU A 25 -4.53 26.23 -8.22
N ALA A 26 -3.41 25.62 -7.83
CA ALA A 26 -2.09 26.15 -8.11
C ALA A 26 -1.33 25.09 -8.92
N ALA A 27 -1.45 25.19 -10.24
CA ALA A 27 -0.63 24.47 -11.20
C ALA A 27 0.79 25.10 -11.27
N PRO A 28 1.77 24.44 -11.90
CA PRO A 28 2.99 23.95 -11.28
C PRO A 28 4.16 24.94 -11.43
N GLN A 29 5.00 25.05 -10.39
CA GLN A 29 6.29 25.69 -10.56
C GLN A 29 7.38 24.65 -10.73
N ALA A 30 8.14 24.87 -11.80
CA ALA A 30 9.12 24.01 -12.42
C ALA A 30 10.16 23.45 -11.45
N ALA A 31 10.44 22.16 -11.65
CA ALA A 31 11.66 21.52 -11.18
C ALA A 31 12.90 22.22 -11.78
N PRO A 32 13.90 22.60 -10.97
CA PRO A 32 15.24 22.72 -11.48
C PRO A 32 15.83 21.30 -11.62
N GLN A 33 16.08 20.91 -12.87
CA GLN A 33 16.91 19.77 -13.20
C GLN A 33 18.32 20.02 -12.65
N ALA A 34 18.70 19.26 -11.62
CA ALA A 34 20.10 19.13 -11.23
C ALA A 34 20.66 17.91 -11.95
N THR A 35 21.71 18.19 -12.69
CA THR A 35 22.44 17.36 -13.64
C THR A 35 23.00 16.09 -13.00
N LEU A 36 22.86 15.01 -13.75
CA LEU A 36 23.53 13.74 -13.53
C LEU A 36 24.99 13.95 -14.00
N GLU A 37 25.91 14.21 -13.08
CA GLU A 37 27.34 14.18 -13.39
C GLU A 37 27.99 12.97 -12.74
N ALA A 38 28.47 12.09 -13.61
CA ALA A 38 29.26 10.93 -13.28
C ALA A 38 30.64 11.39 -12.76
N ALA A 39 30.94 11.01 -11.53
CA ALA A 39 32.32 10.88 -11.08
C ALA A 39 32.61 9.38 -10.96
N ALA A 40 33.37 8.88 -11.92
CA ALA A 40 34.10 7.64 -11.76
C ALA A 40 35.27 7.93 -10.80
N ASP A 41 35.34 7.21 -9.68
CA ASP A 41 36.56 7.11 -8.89
C ASP A 41 36.86 5.63 -8.67
N ALA A 42 37.88 5.18 -9.41
CA ALA A 42 38.52 3.89 -9.21
C ALA A 42 39.56 4.08 -8.12
N GLY A 43 39.19 3.72 -6.89
CA GLY A 43 40.11 3.57 -5.76
C GLY A 43 40.27 2.11 -5.42
N ASP A 44 41.31 1.49 -5.96
CA ASP A 44 41.88 0.24 -5.46
C ASP A 44 42.53 0.54 -4.10
N GLN A 45 42.11 -0.17 -3.05
CA GLN A 45 42.82 -0.21 -1.78
C GLN A 45 42.58 -1.58 -1.13
N GLU A 46 43.69 -2.31 -1.07
CA GLU A 46 43.85 -3.66 -0.56
C GLU A 46 43.47 -3.80 0.92
N ALA A 47 43.20 -5.05 1.28
CA ALA A 47 42.60 -5.54 2.50
C ALA A 47 43.37 -5.19 3.78
N GLU A 48 42.61 -4.74 4.79
CA GLU A 48 42.97 -4.82 6.21
C GLU A 48 41.87 -5.63 6.91
N GLU A 49 42.25 -6.76 7.51
CA GLU A 49 41.38 -7.65 8.26
C GLU A 49 40.92 -6.94 9.55
N GLY A 50 39.73 -6.33 9.48
CA GLY A 50 38.94 -5.92 10.63
C GLY A 50 37.73 -6.85 10.75
N GLU A 51 37.46 -7.35 11.96
CA GLU A 51 36.34 -8.23 12.26
C GLU A 51 35.02 -7.72 11.63
N ALA A 52 34.54 -8.46 10.64
CA ALA A 52 33.35 -8.12 9.89
C ALA A 52 32.10 -8.35 10.75
N GLY A 53 31.47 -7.26 11.18
CA GLY A 53 30.05 -7.31 11.52
C GLY A 53 29.26 -7.94 10.36
N PRO A 54 28.12 -8.60 10.62
CA PRO A 54 27.40 -9.34 9.58
C PRO A 54 27.09 -8.43 8.40
N GLU A 55 27.49 -8.84 7.20
CA GLU A 55 27.22 -8.11 5.95
C GLU A 55 25.70 -8.07 5.71
N ILE A 56 25.07 -6.92 5.98
CA ILE A 56 23.63 -6.73 5.80
C ILE A 56 23.35 -6.39 4.33
N LYS A 57 22.93 -7.39 3.54
CA LYS A 57 22.42 -7.14 2.19
C LYS A 57 21.06 -6.44 2.26
N ILE A 58 21.04 -5.14 1.99
CA ILE A 58 19.80 -4.34 1.91
C ILE A 58 19.02 -4.78 0.65
N TRP A 59 17.84 -5.35 0.86
CA TRP A 59 16.93 -5.75 -0.21
C TRP A 59 15.52 -5.25 0.08
N THR A 60 14.80 -4.85 -0.97
CA THR A 60 13.39 -4.46 -0.89
C THR A 60 12.63 -4.97 -2.12
N ALA A 61 11.31 -4.98 -2.03
CA ALA A 61 10.44 -5.41 -3.11
C ALA A 61 10.62 -4.53 -4.36
N PRO A 62 10.68 -5.10 -5.57
CA PRO A 62 10.78 -4.32 -6.80
C PRO A 62 9.46 -3.62 -7.13
N VAL A 63 9.56 -2.48 -7.83
CA VAL A 63 8.40 -1.70 -8.29
C VAL A 63 7.63 -2.48 -9.36
N ASP A 64 6.31 -2.62 -9.14
CA ASP A 64 5.41 -3.27 -10.09
C ASP A 64 4.83 -2.25 -11.07
N ARG A 65 5.19 -2.37 -12.36
CA ARG A 65 4.68 -1.45 -13.41
C ARG A 65 3.17 -1.55 -13.65
N ARG A 66 2.50 -2.60 -13.15
CA ARG A 66 1.03 -2.71 -13.18
C ARG A 66 0.36 -1.68 -12.27
N PHE A 67 1.07 -1.21 -11.24
CA PHE A 67 0.55 -0.28 -10.23
C PHE A 67 1.40 0.99 -10.17
N PRO A 68 1.25 1.92 -11.14
CA PRO A 68 2.05 3.16 -11.20
C PRO A 68 1.60 4.23 -10.18
N SER A 69 0.47 4.03 -9.51
CA SER A 69 -0.07 4.99 -8.55
C SER A 69 0.70 4.98 -7.23
N VAL A 70 0.68 6.11 -6.52
CA VAL A 70 1.28 6.24 -5.17
C VAL A 70 0.61 5.31 -4.15
N ASN A 71 -0.69 5.03 -4.29
CA ASN A 71 -1.38 4.10 -3.40
C ASN A 71 -0.94 2.64 -3.66
N GLN A 72 -0.12 2.09 -2.75
CA GLN A 72 0.43 0.73 -2.83
C GLN A 72 -0.50 -0.35 -2.23
N ALA A 73 -1.69 -0.01 -1.76
CA ALA A 73 -2.62 -0.98 -1.15
C ALA A 73 -2.95 -2.13 -2.12
N ARG A 74 -3.16 -1.81 -3.40
CA ARG A 74 -3.40 -2.83 -4.44
C ARG A 74 -2.18 -3.70 -4.71
N THR A 75 -0.98 -3.12 -4.68
CA THR A 75 0.27 -3.88 -4.84
C THR A 75 0.45 -4.86 -3.68
N CYS A 76 0.26 -4.40 -2.44
CA CYS A 76 0.31 -5.25 -1.24
C CYS A 76 -0.71 -6.40 -1.34
N TYR A 77 -2.00 -6.08 -1.57
CA TYR A 77 -3.05 -7.10 -1.67
C TYR A 77 -2.77 -8.11 -2.79
N THR A 78 -2.27 -7.66 -3.94
CA THR A 78 -1.91 -8.56 -5.04
C THR A 78 -0.76 -9.49 -4.67
N ARG A 79 0.32 -8.97 -4.05
CA ARG A 79 1.47 -9.78 -3.63
C ARG A 79 1.12 -10.80 -2.54
N TYR A 80 0.24 -10.42 -1.61
CA TYR A 80 -0.28 -11.35 -0.59
C TYR A 80 -1.03 -12.52 -1.24
N ASN A 81 -1.96 -12.24 -2.15
CA ASN A 81 -2.69 -13.29 -2.88
C ASN A 81 -1.79 -14.14 -3.78
N GLU A 82 -0.78 -13.54 -4.42
CA GLU A 82 0.20 -14.27 -5.24
C GLU A 82 1.03 -15.25 -4.40
N PHE A 83 1.33 -14.92 -3.14
CA PHE A 83 1.99 -15.86 -2.21
C PHE A 83 1.11 -17.08 -1.94
N TYR A 84 -0.16 -16.89 -1.55
CA TYR A 84 -1.05 -18.02 -1.25
C TYR A 84 -1.42 -18.84 -2.50
N LYS A 85 -1.52 -18.18 -3.66
CA LYS A 85 -1.62 -18.87 -4.94
C LYS A 85 -0.39 -19.72 -5.21
N CYS A 86 0.81 -19.17 -4.98
CA CYS A 86 2.06 -19.89 -5.16
C CYS A 86 2.14 -21.10 -4.22
N THR A 87 1.77 -20.96 -2.94
CA THR A 87 1.77 -22.09 -1.99
C THR A 87 0.77 -23.18 -2.34
N ALA A 88 -0.31 -22.84 -3.06
CA ALA A 88 -1.30 -23.82 -3.52
C ALA A 88 -0.85 -24.59 -4.78
N GLU A 89 -0.03 -23.97 -5.63
CA GLU A 89 0.37 -24.52 -6.94
C GLU A 89 1.81 -25.07 -6.96
N LYS A 90 2.70 -24.58 -6.09
CA LYS A 90 4.16 -24.77 -6.12
C LYS A 90 4.73 -25.12 -4.74
N SER A 91 5.99 -25.55 -4.72
CA SER A 91 6.77 -25.77 -3.49
C SER A 91 7.23 -24.46 -2.85
N GLU A 92 7.48 -24.46 -1.54
CA GLU A 92 7.77 -23.26 -0.73
C GLU A 92 8.97 -22.43 -1.23
N GLU A 93 10.00 -23.06 -1.81
CA GLU A 93 11.25 -22.39 -2.19
C GLU A 93 11.03 -21.30 -3.26
N GLU A 94 10.17 -21.57 -4.24
CA GLU A 94 9.83 -20.59 -5.29
C GLU A 94 8.94 -19.46 -4.76
N CYS A 95 8.21 -19.69 -3.67
CA CYS A 95 7.28 -18.74 -3.09
C CYS A 95 7.96 -17.76 -2.11
N THR A 96 9.21 -18.02 -1.73
CA THR A 96 10.00 -17.15 -0.84
C THR A 96 10.13 -15.73 -1.36
N PHE A 97 10.18 -15.53 -2.68
CA PHE A 97 10.18 -14.21 -3.31
C PHE A 97 8.91 -13.42 -2.97
N TYR A 98 7.73 -14.03 -3.15
CA TYR A 98 6.45 -13.39 -2.85
C TYR A 98 6.29 -13.13 -1.36
N LYS A 99 6.79 -14.05 -0.51
CA LYS A 99 6.83 -13.89 0.94
C LYS A 99 7.56 -12.62 1.36
N LYS A 100 8.79 -12.45 0.88
CA LYS A 100 9.60 -11.25 1.17
C LYS A 100 8.94 -9.99 0.61
N CYS A 101 8.31 -10.06 -0.56
CA CYS A 101 7.64 -8.92 -1.19
C CYS A 101 6.46 -8.42 -0.37
N TYR A 102 5.50 -9.27 0.03
CA TYR A 102 4.34 -8.80 0.78
C TYR A 102 4.74 -8.35 2.19
N GLN A 103 5.72 -9.00 2.83
CA GLN A 103 6.24 -8.56 4.14
C GLN A 103 6.88 -7.17 4.10
N SER A 104 7.45 -6.78 2.95
CA SER A 104 8.08 -5.46 2.79
C SER A 104 7.08 -4.37 2.39
N LEU A 105 5.95 -4.74 1.78
CA LEU A 105 4.97 -3.80 1.22
C LEU A 105 3.73 -3.61 2.08
N CYS A 106 3.30 -4.67 2.77
CA CYS A 106 2.06 -4.69 3.52
C CYS A 106 2.27 -4.25 4.98
N PRO A 107 1.36 -3.43 5.54
CA PRO A 107 1.29 -3.24 6.98
C PRO A 107 1.03 -4.58 7.69
N ASN A 108 1.77 -4.88 8.76
CA ASN A 108 1.60 -6.13 9.51
C ASN A 108 0.16 -6.33 10.00
N GLU A 109 -0.49 -5.27 10.47
CA GLU A 109 -1.89 -5.30 10.91
C GLU A 109 -2.86 -5.83 9.82
N TRP A 110 -2.56 -5.56 8.54
CA TRP A 110 -3.40 -6.05 7.45
C TRP A 110 -3.16 -7.53 7.21
N VAL A 111 -1.91 -7.97 7.26
CA VAL A 111 -1.51 -9.36 7.08
C VAL A 111 -2.12 -10.22 8.17
N GLU A 112 -1.98 -9.83 9.44
CA GLU A 112 -2.53 -10.55 10.59
C GLU A 112 -4.05 -10.70 10.48
N ARG A 113 -4.76 -9.61 10.18
CA ARG A 113 -6.22 -9.64 9.99
C ARG A 113 -6.66 -10.54 8.83
N TRP A 114 -5.89 -10.58 7.75
CA TRP A 114 -6.19 -11.46 6.62
C TRP A 114 -5.87 -12.92 6.94
N GLU A 115 -4.81 -13.19 7.70
CA GLU A 115 -4.48 -14.53 8.18
C GLU A 115 -5.59 -15.09 9.08
N GLU A 116 -6.09 -14.29 10.03
CA GLU A 116 -7.25 -14.65 10.86
C GLU A 116 -8.48 -14.99 10.00
N GLN A 117 -8.83 -14.15 9.02
CA GLN A 117 -9.96 -14.42 8.11
C GLN A 117 -9.78 -15.72 7.30
N ARG A 118 -8.55 -16.11 7.01
CA ARG A 118 -8.24 -17.34 6.27
C ARG A 118 -8.30 -18.56 7.16
N GLU A 119 -7.85 -18.45 8.41
CA GLU A 119 -8.00 -19.49 9.43
C GLU A 119 -9.47 -19.74 9.78
N GLU A 120 -10.28 -18.67 9.86
CA GLU A 120 -11.72 -18.74 10.05
C GLU A 120 -12.50 -19.20 8.81
N GLY A 121 -11.87 -19.19 7.64
CA GLY A 121 -12.50 -19.55 6.36
C GLY A 121 -13.48 -18.49 5.82
N THR A 122 -13.41 -17.25 6.31
CA THR A 122 -14.26 -16.12 5.89
C THR A 122 -13.63 -15.30 4.75
N TRP A 123 -12.47 -15.72 4.25
CA TRP A 123 -11.73 -15.03 3.19
C TRP A 123 -12.54 -14.92 1.87
N PRO A 124 -12.74 -13.71 1.33
CA PRO A 124 -13.51 -13.52 0.09
C PRO A 124 -12.71 -13.83 -1.19
N GLY A 125 -11.40 -14.08 -1.10
CA GLY A 125 -10.54 -14.38 -2.24
C GLY A 125 -10.52 -15.87 -2.61
N ARG A 126 -10.16 -16.16 -3.86
CA ARG A 126 -10.02 -17.54 -4.37
C ARG A 126 -8.84 -18.29 -3.74
N TYR A 127 -7.75 -17.55 -3.53
CA TYR A 127 -6.50 -18.05 -2.98
C TYR A 127 -6.21 -17.37 -1.69
#